data_AF-A0A3A6DPQ7-F1
#
_entry.id   AF-A0A3A6DPQ7-F1
#
_cell.length_a   1.000
_cell.length_b   1.000
_cell.length_c   1.000
_cell.angle_alpha   90.00
_cell.angle_beta   90.00
_cell.angle_gamma   90.00
#
_symmetry.space_group_name_H-M   'P 1'
#
loop_
_entity.id
_entity.type
_entity.pdbx_description
1 polymer ?
#
loop_
_entity_poly.entity_id
_entity_poly.type
_entity_poly.pdbx_seq_one_letter_code
_entity_poly.pdbx_strand_id
1 'polypeptide(L)'
;MSMLYYFFSIRQMENAYLFNGLKISEHEKVMLYQNRYPVIFLSLKDMKDISFQDQLNSFQIILSEIISKNEELLTSEYLDEMDRNLLKQYKAGTVNKAQLQNGLRFLSMCLEKHWRQKVILLIDE
;
A
#
# COMPACT_ATOMS: atom_id res chain seq x y z
N MET A 1 -13.50 0.18 6.95
CA MET A 1 -12.93 1.53 6.68
C MET A 1 -12.06 1.92 7.85
N SER A 2 -10.83 2.36 7.62
CA SER A 2 -9.90 2.79 8.69
C SER A 2 -9.74 4.31 8.67
N MET A 3 -10.08 5.01 9.76
CA MET A 3 -9.88 6.46 9.88
C MET A 3 -8.41 6.86 9.68
N LEU A 4 -7.47 5.99 10.07
CA LEU A 4 -6.04 6.21 9.86
C LEU A 4 -5.67 6.22 8.37
N TYR A 5 -6.31 5.36 7.56
CA TYR A 5 -6.10 5.39 6.10
C TYR A 5 -6.57 6.73 5.51
N TYR A 6 -7.76 7.20 5.88
CA TYR A 6 -8.28 8.49 5.43
C TYR A 6 -7.45 9.67 5.91
N PHE A 7 -6.90 9.59 7.12
CA PHE A 7 -6.08 10.66 7.68
C PHE A 7 -4.72 10.75 6.99
N PHE A 8 -4.00 9.64 6.80
CA PHE A 8 -2.62 9.70 6.31
C PHE A 8 -2.48 9.66 4.78
N SER A 9 -3.41 8.99 4.09
CA SER A 9 -3.22 8.63 2.67
C SER A 9 -3.26 9.84 1.74
N ILE A 10 -2.22 10.00 0.90
CA ILE A 10 -2.17 10.96 -0.22
C ILE A 10 -3.37 10.77 -1.16
N ARG A 11 -3.87 9.54 -1.28
CA ARG A 11 -5.02 9.21 -2.13
C ARG A 11 -6.35 9.73 -1.57
N GLN A 12 -6.35 10.35 -0.39
CA GLN A 12 -7.55 10.81 0.31
C GLN A 12 -7.54 12.33 0.54
N MET A 13 -6.72 13.08 -0.22
CA MET A 13 -6.69 14.55 -0.15
C MET A 13 -8.08 15.18 -0.37
N GLU A 14 -8.87 14.65 -1.29
CA GLU A 14 -10.25 15.13 -1.53
C GLU A 14 -11.18 14.90 -0.33
N ASN A 15 -10.81 13.97 0.57
CA ASN A 15 -11.55 13.63 1.78
C ASN A 15 -10.97 14.30 3.04
N ALA A 16 -10.05 15.26 2.90
CA ALA A 16 -9.47 15.99 4.03
C ALA A 16 -10.52 16.67 4.91
N TYR A 17 -11.65 17.08 4.31
CA TYR A 17 -12.78 17.72 5.00
C TYR A 17 -13.41 16.85 6.08
N LEU A 18 -13.24 15.52 6.03
CA LEU A 18 -13.76 14.59 7.04
C LEU A 18 -13.21 14.87 8.45
N PHE A 19 -12.10 15.60 8.55
CA PHE A 19 -11.44 15.92 9.82
C PHE A 19 -11.73 17.34 10.32
N ASN A 20 -12.48 18.15 9.56
CA ASN A 20 -12.80 19.53 9.93
C ASN A 20 -13.73 19.57 11.16
N GLY A 21 -13.38 20.38 12.15
CA GLY A 21 -14.18 20.57 13.37
C GLY A 21 -14.13 19.38 14.33
N LEU A 22 -13.30 18.38 14.07
CA LEU A 22 -13.02 17.30 15.02
C LEU A 22 -11.90 17.72 15.99
N LYS A 23 -11.82 17.10 17.18
CA LYS A 23 -10.74 17.38 18.14
C LYS A 23 -9.33 17.28 17.55
N ILE A 24 -9.11 16.40 16.57
CA ILE A 24 -7.81 16.28 15.90
C ILE A 24 -7.42 17.56 15.14
N SER A 25 -8.39 18.32 14.60
CA SER A 25 -8.11 19.56 13.88
C SER A 25 -7.59 20.67 14.78
N GLU A 26 -7.78 20.57 16.10
CA GLU A 26 -7.22 21.50 17.09
C GLU A 26 -5.71 21.24 17.34
N HIS A 27 -5.16 20.12 16.84
CA HIS A 27 -3.77 19.73 17.02
C HIS A 27 -2.95 20.00 15.74
N GLU A 28 -2.50 21.24 15.55
CA GLU A 28 -1.75 21.67 14.35
C GLU A 28 -0.57 20.74 13.98
N LYS A 29 0.20 20.29 14.98
CA LYS A 29 1.33 19.37 14.76
C LYS A 29 0.90 18.03 14.15
N VAL A 30 -0.28 17.53 14.49
CA VAL A 30 -0.82 16.27 13.97
C VAL A 30 -1.37 16.49 12.55
N MET A 31 -1.98 17.65 12.31
CA MET A 31 -2.51 18.01 10.99
C MET A 31 -1.43 18.10 9.91
N LEU A 32 -0.15 18.33 10.27
CA LEU A 32 0.98 18.26 9.34
C LEU A 32 1.14 16.91 8.65
N TYR A 33 0.57 15.83 9.21
CA TYR A 33 0.64 14.49 8.64
C TYR A 33 -0.54 14.14 7.72
N GLN A 34 -1.57 15.01 7.66
CA GLN A 34 -2.82 14.73 6.97
C GLN A 34 -2.61 14.62 5.45
N ASN A 35 -2.98 13.49 4.87
CA ASN A 35 -2.91 13.17 3.45
C ASN A 35 -1.52 13.38 2.83
N ARG A 36 -0.45 13.15 3.61
CA ARG A 36 0.95 13.37 3.21
C ARG A 36 1.73 12.11 2.91
N TYR A 37 1.17 10.92 3.13
CA TYR A 37 1.89 9.65 2.98
C TYR A 37 1.23 8.71 1.97
N PRO A 38 2.01 8.00 1.12
CA PRO A 38 1.51 6.80 0.48
C PRO A 38 1.20 5.76 1.57
N VAL A 39 0.02 5.17 1.52
CA VAL A 39 -0.44 4.20 2.53
C VAL A 39 -0.78 2.88 1.85
N ILE A 40 -0.15 1.80 2.30
CA ILE A 40 -0.61 0.43 2.03
C ILE A 40 -1.51 0.03 3.19
N PHE A 41 -2.78 -0.23 2.90
CA PHE A 41 -3.72 -0.79 3.87
C PHE A 41 -3.96 -2.27 3.53
N LEU A 42 -3.61 -3.15 4.47
CA LEU A 42 -3.67 -4.59 4.35
C LEU A 42 -4.57 -5.16 5.45
N SER A 43 -5.46 -6.08 5.12
CA SER A 43 -6.23 -6.87 6.07
C SER A 43 -5.79 -8.32 5.99
N LEU A 44 -5.47 -8.94 7.12
CA LEU A 44 -5.12 -10.36 7.22
C LEU A 44 -6.34 -11.24 7.57
N LYS A 45 -7.52 -10.64 7.81
CA LYS A 45 -8.77 -11.32 8.19
C LYS A 45 -9.12 -12.51 7.31
N ASP A 46 -8.87 -12.41 6.01
CA ASP A 46 -9.28 -13.41 5.03
C ASP A 46 -8.22 -14.50 4.81
N MET A 47 -7.04 -14.38 5.42
CA MET A 47 -6.02 -15.43 5.45
C MET A 47 -6.37 -16.52 6.46
N LYS A 48 -7.51 -17.19 6.26
CA LYS A 48 -8.01 -18.29 7.10
C LYS A 48 -7.71 -19.67 6.53
N ASP A 49 -6.91 -19.73 5.47
CA ASP A 49 -6.67 -20.96 4.74
C ASP A 49 -5.89 -21.99 5.59
N ILE A 50 -6.29 -23.25 5.42
CA ILE A 50 -5.86 -24.38 6.26
C ILE A 50 -4.42 -24.81 5.90
N SER A 51 -4.01 -24.64 4.63
CA SER A 51 -2.69 -25.04 4.16
C SER A 51 -1.75 -23.83 3.97
N PHE A 52 -0.46 -24.05 4.22
CA PHE A 52 0.57 -23.03 3.98
C PHE A 52 0.62 -22.60 2.51
N GLN A 53 0.35 -23.51 1.57
CA GLN A 53 0.36 -23.20 0.14
C GLN A 53 -0.79 -22.26 -0.23
N ASP A 54 -1.97 -22.50 0.33
CA ASP A 54 -3.14 -21.64 0.11
C ASP A 54 -2.91 -20.25 0.72
N GLN A 55 -2.28 -20.16 1.90
CA GLN A 55 -1.87 -18.88 2.48
C GLN A 55 -0.89 -18.10 1.58
N LEU A 56 0.05 -18.77 0.92
CA LEU A 56 0.93 -18.12 -0.05
C LEU A 56 0.14 -17.59 -1.26
N ASN A 57 -0.82 -18.36 -1.77
CA ASN A 57 -1.67 -17.94 -2.87
C ASN A 57 -2.51 -16.72 -2.48
N SER A 58 -3.13 -16.73 -1.29
CA SER A 58 -3.90 -15.61 -0.74
C SER A 58 -3.03 -14.36 -0.55
N PHE A 59 -1.81 -14.52 -0.06
CA PHE A 59 -0.85 -13.40 0.04
C PHE A 59 -0.45 -12.84 -1.33
N GLN A 60 -0.30 -13.70 -2.34
CA GLN A 60 -0.01 -13.27 -3.70
C GLN A 60 -1.16 -12.44 -4.29
N ILE A 61 -2.42 -12.84 -4.06
CA ILE A 61 -3.60 -12.09 -4.47
C ILE A 61 -3.59 -10.70 -3.82
N ILE A 62 -3.34 -10.64 -2.50
CA ILE A 62 -3.22 -9.39 -1.75
C ILE A 62 -2.18 -8.44 -2.38
N LEU A 63 -0.99 -8.93 -2.73
CA LEU A 63 0.03 -8.09 -3.37
C LEU A 63 -0.41 -7.59 -4.74
N SER A 64 -1.07 -8.44 -5.53
CA SER A 64 -1.62 -8.05 -6.84
C SER A 64 -2.69 -6.96 -6.71
N GLU A 65 -3.55 -7.03 -5.69
CA GLU A 65 -4.53 -5.99 -5.39
C GLU A 65 -3.88 -4.67 -4.97
N ILE A 66 -2.82 -4.71 -4.16
CA ILE A 66 -2.07 -3.51 -3.79
C ILE A 66 -1.50 -2.84 -5.05
N ILE A 67 -0.97 -3.61 -6.01
CA ILE A 67 -0.48 -3.05 -7.28
C ILE A 67 -1.63 -2.51 -8.13
N SER A 68 -2.76 -3.20 -8.16
CA SER A 68 -3.94 -2.76 -8.91
C SER A 68 -4.54 -1.46 -8.34
N LYS A 69 -4.34 -1.18 -7.05
CA LYS A 69 -4.67 0.11 -6.44
C LYS A 69 -3.63 1.20 -6.71
N ASN A 70 -2.45 0.83 -7.23
CA ASN A 70 -1.32 1.71 -7.50
C ASN A 70 -0.78 1.48 -8.94
N GLU A 71 -1.67 1.42 -9.93
CA GLU A 71 -1.30 1.12 -11.32
C GLU A 71 -0.33 2.15 -11.92
N GLU A 72 -0.30 3.38 -11.39
CA GLU A 72 0.66 4.40 -11.79
C GLU A 72 2.11 3.97 -11.59
N LEU A 73 2.38 3.00 -10.70
CA LEU A 73 3.71 2.42 -10.55
C LEU A 73 4.16 1.66 -11.81
N LEU A 74 3.24 1.09 -12.60
CA LEU A 74 3.58 0.33 -13.80
C LEU A 74 4.16 1.20 -14.91
N THR A 75 3.86 2.50 -14.90
CA THR A 75 4.32 3.49 -15.88
C THR A 75 5.15 4.61 -15.25
N SER A 76 5.47 4.50 -13.95
CA SER A 76 6.25 5.50 -13.21
C SER A 76 7.62 5.73 -13.83
N GLU A 77 7.95 6.99 -14.11
CA GLU A 77 9.28 7.42 -14.59
C GLU A 77 10.36 7.32 -13.49
N TYR A 78 9.94 7.29 -12.21
CA TYR A 78 10.85 7.16 -11.07
C TYR A 78 11.27 5.71 -10.76
N LEU A 79 10.68 4.75 -11.47
CA LEU A 79 11.07 3.35 -11.39
C LEU A 79 11.92 2.99 -12.60
N ASP A 80 12.86 2.07 -12.44
CA ASP A 80 13.59 1.54 -13.59
C ASP A 80 12.79 0.43 -14.30
N GLU A 81 13.33 -0.08 -15.40
CA GLU A 81 12.66 -1.14 -16.17
C GLU A 81 12.56 -2.45 -15.39
N MET A 82 13.54 -2.77 -14.54
CA MET A 82 13.52 -3.99 -13.73
C MET A 82 12.43 -3.93 -12.67
N ASP A 83 12.29 -2.80 -11.97
CA ASP A 83 11.20 -2.54 -11.03
C ASP A 83 9.83 -2.70 -11.72
N ARG A 84 9.63 -2.08 -12.88
CA ARG A 84 8.37 -2.18 -13.63
C ARG A 84 8.07 -3.61 -14.10
N ASN A 85 9.07 -4.34 -14.57
CA ASN A 85 8.90 -5.73 -14.99
C ASN A 85 8.56 -6.64 -13.81
N LEU A 86 9.16 -6.40 -12.65
CA LEU A 86 8.85 -7.15 -11.44
C LEU A 86 7.44 -6.80 -10.91
N LEU A 87 7.01 -5.53 -10.95
CA LEU A 87 5.63 -5.15 -10.64
C LEU A 87 4.61 -5.87 -11.54
N LYS A 88 4.88 -5.99 -12.84
CA LYS A 88 4.02 -6.76 -13.77
C LYS A 88 3.94 -8.23 -13.37
N GLN A 89 5.05 -8.84 -12.93
CA GLN A 89 5.06 -10.23 -12.46
C GLN A 89 4.26 -10.40 -11.16
N TYR A 90 4.40 -9.50 -10.19
CA TYR A 90 3.58 -9.54 -8.98
C TYR A 90 2.09 -9.38 -9.30
N LYS A 91 1.73 -8.45 -10.20
CA LYS A 91 0.35 -8.25 -10.63
C LYS A 91 -0.21 -9.51 -11.32
N ALA A 92 0.59 -10.13 -12.19
CA ALA A 92 0.22 -11.36 -12.89
C ALA A 92 0.24 -12.61 -11.99
N GLY A 93 0.80 -12.53 -10.78
CA GLY A 93 0.92 -13.67 -9.89
C GLY A 93 1.93 -14.73 -10.38
N THR A 94 2.99 -14.30 -11.06
CA THR A 94 4.01 -15.20 -11.62
C THR A 94 5.34 -15.16 -10.89
N VAL A 95 5.38 -14.47 -9.74
CA VAL A 95 6.56 -14.40 -8.87
C VAL A 95 6.81 -15.72 -8.14
N ASN A 96 8.07 -16.02 -7.87
CA ASN A 96 8.44 -17.18 -7.08
C ASN A 96 8.28 -16.92 -5.57
N LYS A 97 8.43 -17.98 -4.75
CA LYS A 97 8.28 -17.90 -3.29
C LYS A 97 9.21 -16.87 -2.62
N ALA A 98 10.47 -16.76 -3.07
CA ALA A 98 11.44 -15.83 -2.49
C ALA A 98 11.10 -14.36 -2.81
N GLN A 99 10.58 -14.11 -4.01
CA GLN A 99 10.04 -12.80 -4.38
C GLN A 99 8.78 -12.52 -3.56
N LEU A 100 7.82 -13.45 -3.52
CA LEU A 100 6.59 -13.33 -2.75
C LEU A 100 6.87 -12.92 -1.29
N GLN A 101 7.83 -13.56 -0.61
CA GLN A 101 8.27 -13.19 0.74
C GLN A 101 8.75 -11.74 0.89
N ASN A 102 9.32 -11.16 -0.17
CA ASN A 102 9.82 -9.79 -0.21
C ASN A 102 8.82 -8.78 -0.79
N GLY A 103 7.61 -9.22 -1.14
CA GLY A 103 6.63 -8.43 -1.89
C GLY A 103 6.28 -7.10 -1.24
N LEU A 104 5.91 -7.09 0.04
CA LEU A 104 5.56 -5.84 0.74
C LEU A 104 6.74 -4.85 0.81
N ARG A 105 7.96 -5.36 1.02
CA ARG A 105 9.17 -4.53 1.02
C ARG A 105 9.39 -3.90 -0.36
N PHE A 106 9.27 -4.69 -1.41
CA PHE A 106 9.42 -4.22 -2.78
C PHE A 106 8.38 -3.16 -3.14
N LEU A 107 7.09 -3.42 -2.85
CA LEU A 107 6.01 -2.45 -3.10
C LEU A 107 6.19 -1.16 -2.33
N SER A 108 6.63 -1.24 -1.07
CA SER A 108 6.92 -0.06 -0.26
C SER A 108 8.06 0.77 -0.86
N MET A 109 9.11 0.13 -1.37
CA MET A 109 10.19 0.81 -2.08
C MET A 109 9.69 1.49 -3.36
N CYS A 110 8.85 0.81 -4.15
CA CYS A 110 8.32 1.39 -5.39
C CYS A 110 7.46 2.63 -5.11
N LEU A 111 6.58 2.56 -4.11
CA LEU A 111 5.77 3.70 -3.67
C LEU A 111 6.64 4.84 -3.14
N GLU A 112 7.67 4.53 -2.35
CA GLU A 112 8.60 5.55 -1.85
C GLU A 112 9.33 6.25 -2.99
N LYS A 113 9.84 5.50 -3.98
CA LYS A 113 10.50 6.07 -5.17
C LYS A 113 9.54 6.98 -5.95
N HIS A 114 8.31 6.53 -6.17
CA HIS A 114 7.32 7.27 -6.95
C HIS A 114 6.85 8.56 -6.25
N TRP A 115 6.47 8.46 -4.97
CA TRP A 115 5.91 9.57 -4.21
C TRP A 115 6.96 10.43 -3.50
N ARG A 116 8.24 10.00 -3.50
CA ARG A 116 9.35 10.63 -2.76
C ARG A 116 9.04 10.84 -1.29
N GLN A 117 8.35 9.86 -0.71
CA GLN A 117 7.84 9.93 0.64
C GLN A 117 7.81 8.54 1.27
N LYS A 118 8.08 8.45 2.57
CA LYS A 118 8.01 7.18 3.30
C LYS A 118 6.61 6.59 3.26
N VAL A 119 6.52 5.27 3.12
CA VAL A 119 5.24 4.55 3.08
C VAL A 119 4.80 4.19 4.48
N ILE A 120 3.52 4.40 4.76
CA ILE A 120 2.87 3.88 5.97
C ILE A 120 2.21 2.54 5.60
N LEU A 121 2.56 1.49 6.34
CA LEU A 121 1.90 0.19 6.25
C LEU A 121 0.93 0.05 7.42
N LEU A 122 -0.35 -0.04 7.11
CA LEU A 122 -1.40 -0.31 8.08
C LEU A 122 -1.86 -1.76 7.91
N ILE A 123 -1.74 -2.56 8.96
CA ILE A 123 -2.14 -3.96 8.98
C ILE A 123 -3.30 -4.10 9.96
N ASP A 124 -4.45 -4.56 9.46
CA ASP A 124 -5.63 -4.92 10.24
C ASP A 124 -5.70 -6.46 10.34
N GLU A 125 -6.01 -6.99 11.52
CA GLU A 125 -6.11 -8.43 11.83
C GLU A 125 -7.55 -8.93 11.80
#